data_AF-A0A8P4KP69-F1
#
_entry.id   AF-A0A8P4KP69-F1
#
_cell.length_a   1.000
_cell.length_b   1.000
_cell.length_c   1.000
_cell.angle_alpha   90.00
_cell.angle_beta   90.00
_cell.angle_gamma   90.00
#
_symmetry.space_group_name_H-M   'P 1'
#
loop_
_entity.id
_entity.type
_entity.pdbx_description
1 polymer ?
#
loop_
_entity_poly.entity_id
_entity_poly.type
_entity_poly.pdbx_seq_one_letter_code
_entity_poly.pdbx_strand_id
1 'polypeptide(L)'
;MDKPFGLVQKSSSGWTWAQHILHPASRREDSGQAKFLLAVAGQIIGLGNVWRFPYLCYKNGGGVFFIPYVLFLFTCSIPLFLLETITCWRNVCPLFEGMDYGSQVVVLYSSIYYIIILAWAFLYLFFSFNSELPWASCRNSWNTENCVEFDRRSNYLNLSLSKNATSPVREFWERRVLNVTGSVHDLGSIQWELALCLLLSWIICYFCVWKGVKSTGKDFFMLYVVYFMATFPYVMLAVLLVRGLPLPGALVGIKFYLYPDPSRLADPQVCIDFTTSLS
;
A
#
# COMPACT_ATOMS: atom_id res chain seq x y z
N MET A 1 23.78 -38.06 -37.29
CA MET A 1 24.47 -36.95 -36.60
C MET A 1 23.62 -35.74 -36.87
N ASP A 2 22.58 -35.49 -36.07
CA ASP A 2 21.63 -34.41 -36.36
C ASP A 2 21.21 -33.74 -35.04
N LYS A 3 21.54 -32.45 -34.93
CA LYS A 3 21.04 -31.56 -33.87
C LYS A 3 19.69 -31.00 -34.33
N PRO A 4 18.64 -30.97 -33.49
CA PRO A 4 17.52 -30.07 -33.72
C PRO A 4 17.69 -28.79 -32.90
N PHE A 5 17.89 -27.70 -33.65
CA PHE A 5 17.25 -26.40 -33.52
C PHE A 5 16.81 -25.92 -32.13
N GLY A 6 17.55 -24.94 -31.59
CA GLY A 6 17.07 -24.05 -30.55
C GLY A 6 16.11 -23.00 -31.13
N LEU A 7 14.91 -22.93 -30.57
CA LEU A 7 14.02 -21.78 -30.70
C LEU A 7 14.17 -20.95 -29.42
N VAL A 8 14.95 -19.88 -29.54
CA VAL A 8 15.00 -18.77 -28.60
C VAL A 8 13.65 -18.07 -28.65
N GLN A 9 12.77 -18.33 -27.68
CA GLN A 9 11.60 -17.50 -27.42
C GLN A 9 12.08 -16.13 -26.97
N LYS A 10 11.97 -15.14 -27.85
CA LYS A 10 12.16 -13.72 -27.56
C LYS A 10 10.77 -13.07 -27.62
N SER A 11 10.17 -12.80 -26.46
CA SER A 11 8.96 -11.97 -26.35
C SER A 11 9.13 -10.97 -25.21
N SER A 12 8.61 -9.77 -25.46
CA SER A 12 8.98 -8.48 -24.88
C SER A 12 8.70 -8.33 -23.38
N SER A 13 9.64 -7.64 -22.77
CA SER A 13 9.76 -7.10 -21.42
C SER A 13 8.47 -6.61 -20.74
N GLY A 14 8.27 -7.09 -19.51
CA GLY A 14 7.30 -6.60 -18.52
C GLY A 14 7.03 -7.69 -17.46
N TRP A 15 6.71 -8.89 -17.94
CA TRP A 15 6.23 -10.02 -17.13
C TRP A 15 7.21 -11.19 -16.97
N THR A 16 8.47 -10.99 -17.39
CA THR A 16 9.52 -12.01 -17.30
C THR A 16 9.81 -12.50 -15.88
N TRP A 17 9.44 -11.73 -14.85
CA TRP A 17 9.66 -12.07 -13.44
C TRP A 17 8.67 -13.14 -12.94
N ALA A 18 7.38 -13.00 -13.28
CA ALA A 18 6.36 -13.98 -12.92
C ALA A 18 6.54 -15.30 -13.70
N GLN A 19 6.88 -15.21 -15.00
CA GLN A 19 7.16 -16.40 -15.82
C GLN A 19 8.46 -17.13 -15.42
N HIS A 20 9.48 -16.42 -14.92
CA HIS A 20 10.70 -17.06 -14.41
C HIS A 20 10.50 -17.79 -13.06
N ILE A 21 9.50 -17.41 -12.26
CA ILE A 21 9.12 -18.16 -11.06
C ILE A 21 8.37 -19.44 -11.44
N LEU A 22 7.57 -19.41 -12.52
CA LEU A 22 6.80 -20.55 -13.01
C LEU A 22 7.64 -21.63 -13.72
N HIS A 23 8.84 -21.31 -14.19
CA HIS A 23 9.74 -22.28 -14.85
C HIS A 23 11.05 -22.48 -14.05
N PRO A 24 11.04 -23.31 -12.98
CA PRO A 24 12.28 -23.75 -12.37
C PRO A 24 13.00 -24.70 -13.34
N ALA A 25 14.14 -24.26 -13.88
CA ALA A 25 15.10 -25.17 -14.48
C ALA A 25 15.62 -26.12 -13.38
N SER A 26 14.96 -27.28 -13.26
CA SER A 26 15.41 -28.51 -12.62
C SER A 26 16.27 -28.37 -11.34
N ARG A 27 15.66 -28.03 -10.19
CA ARG A 27 15.96 -28.66 -8.86
C ARG A 27 15.13 -28.08 -7.70
N ARG A 28 14.48 -28.98 -6.96
CA ARG A 28 13.71 -28.85 -5.69
C ARG A 28 12.34 -28.18 -5.78
N GLU A 29 11.37 -29.04 -6.06
CA GLU A 29 9.92 -28.80 -6.15
C GLU A 29 9.34 -28.04 -4.95
N ASP A 30 9.75 -28.34 -3.71
CA ASP A 30 9.24 -27.66 -2.50
C ASP A 30 9.70 -26.20 -2.35
N SER A 31 10.92 -25.88 -2.80
CA SER A 31 11.50 -24.55 -2.60
C SER A 31 10.99 -23.51 -3.59
N GLY A 32 10.47 -23.96 -4.75
CA GLY A 32 9.89 -23.08 -5.77
C GLY A 32 8.47 -22.65 -5.43
N GLN A 33 7.64 -23.58 -4.92
CA GLN A 33 6.25 -23.32 -4.55
C GLN A 33 6.14 -22.33 -3.39
N ALA A 34 6.97 -22.47 -2.35
CA ALA A 34 6.99 -21.54 -1.23
C ALA A 34 7.44 -20.12 -1.66
N LYS A 35 8.40 -20.02 -2.58
CA LYS A 35 8.84 -18.72 -3.15
C LYS A 35 7.76 -18.06 -4.00
N PHE A 36 7.01 -18.85 -4.78
CA PHE A 36 5.85 -18.36 -5.54
C PHE A 36 4.75 -17.87 -4.61
N LEU A 37 4.36 -18.67 -3.62
CA LEU A 37 3.32 -18.31 -2.65
C LEU A 37 3.70 -17.03 -1.87
N LEU A 38 4.97 -16.90 -1.48
CA LEU A 38 5.47 -15.72 -0.76
C LEU A 38 5.47 -14.47 -1.66
N ALA A 39 5.82 -14.60 -2.94
CA ALA A 39 5.75 -13.50 -3.88
C ALA A 39 4.30 -13.04 -4.13
N VAL A 40 3.38 -13.99 -4.29
CA VAL A 40 1.94 -13.71 -4.42
C VAL A 40 1.39 -13.09 -3.13
N ALA A 41 1.75 -13.60 -1.97
CA ALA A 41 1.36 -13.03 -0.68
C ALA A 41 1.85 -11.58 -0.54
N GLY A 42 3.10 -11.29 -0.91
CA GLY A 42 3.66 -9.93 -0.92
C GLY A 42 2.89 -8.97 -1.83
N GLN A 43 2.40 -9.44 -2.98
CA GLN A 43 1.59 -8.64 -3.90
C GLN A 43 0.17 -8.38 -3.36
N ILE A 44 -0.40 -9.34 -2.62
CA ILE A 44 -1.73 -9.22 -2.00
C ILE A 44 -1.68 -8.24 -0.81
N ILE A 45 -0.53 -8.11 -0.13
CA ILE A 45 -0.37 -7.20 1.01
C ILE A 45 0.00 -5.80 0.48
N GLY A 46 -0.96 -5.17 -0.18
CA GLY A 46 -0.85 -3.78 -0.58
C GLY A 46 -1.01 -2.84 0.62
N LEU A 47 -0.29 -1.72 0.59
CA LEU A 47 -0.45 -0.63 1.55
C LEU A 47 -1.91 -0.12 1.62
N GLY A 48 -2.67 -0.25 0.53
CA GLY A 48 -4.11 -0.01 0.49
C GLY A 48 -4.93 -0.89 1.44
N ASN A 49 -4.54 -2.14 1.70
CA ASN A 49 -5.27 -3.01 2.63
C ASN A 49 -5.17 -2.53 4.09
N VAL A 50 -4.13 -1.76 4.43
CA VAL A 50 -3.91 -1.27 5.80
C VAL A 50 -4.81 -0.09 6.14
N TRP A 51 -5.06 0.83 5.20
CA TRP A 51 -5.87 2.04 5.48
C TRP A 51 -7.14 2.16 4.64
N ARG A 52 -7.11 1.75 3.36
CA ARG A 52 -8.21 1.99 2.43
C ARG A 52 -9.35 1.03 2.71
N PHE A 53 -9.03 -0.24 2.96
CA PHE A 53 -10.03 -1.24 3.29
C PHE A 53 -10.80 -0.88 4.59
N PRO A 54 -10.15 -0.58 5.73
CA PRO A 54 -10.88 -0.15 6.93
C PRO A 54 -11.69 1.13 6.71
N TYR A 55 -11.14 2.10 5.96
CA TYR A 55 -11.84 3.34 5.65
C TYR A 55 -13.11 3.12 4.81
N LEU A 56 -13.04 2.27 3.78
CA LEU A 56 -14.19 1.95 2.94
C LEU A 56 -15.23 1.12 3.68
N CYS A 57 -14.80 0.14 4.51
CA CYS A 57 -15.70 -0.58 5.41
C CYS A 57 -16.46 0.39 6.30
N TYR A 58 -15.74 1.33 6.94
CA TYR A 58 -16.33 2.34 7.80
C TYR A 58 -17.36 3.22 7.07
N LYS A 59 -17.02 3.71 5.88
CA LYS A 59 -17.90 4.59 5.10
C LYS A 59 -19.17 3.89 4.60
N ASN A 60 -19.08 2.59 4.29
CA ASN A 60 -20.10 1.84 3.57
C ASN A 60 -20.90 0.87 4.46
N GLY A 61 -21.12 1.22 5.72
CA GLY A 61 -22.01 0.47 6.63
C GLY A 61 -21.32 -0.56 7.52
N GLY A 62 -20.01 -0.43 7.74
CA GLY A 62 -19.24 -1.19 8.72
C GLY A 62 -19.23 -2.69 8.42
N GLY A 63 -19.74 -3.49 9.35
CA GLY A 63 -19.73 -4.94 9.27
C GLY A 63 -20.50 -5.52 8.08
N VAL A 64 -21.43 -4.77 7.50
CA VAL A 64 -22.19 -5.18 6.31
C VAL A 64 -21.30 -5.27 5.06
N PHE A 65 -20.22 -4.49 5.01
CA PHE A 65 -19.30 -4.42 3.88
C PHE A 65 -18.69 -5.79 3.53
N PHE A 66 -18.52 -6.67 4.54
CA PHE A 66 -17.89 -7.98 4.36
C PHE A 66 -18.71 -8.95 3.50
N ILE A 67 -20.04 -8.87 3.53
CA ILE A 67 -20.91 -9.82 2.79
C ILE A 67 -20.68 -9.73 1.27
N PRO A 68 -20.89 -8.57 0.62
CA PRO A 68 -20.62 -8.43 -0.81
C PRO A 68 -19.13 -8.54 -1.12
N TYR A 69 -18.23 -8.07 -0.23
CA TYR A 69 -16.79 -8.23 -0.43
C TYR A 69 -16.38 -9.70 -0.60
N VAL A 70 -16.86 -10.60 0.27
CA VAL A 70 -16.59 -12.04 0.17
C VAL A 70 -17.23 -12.64 -1.08
N LEU A 71 -18.45 -12.21 -1.44
CA LEU A 71 -19.13 -12.67 -2.65
C LEU A 71 -18.32 -12.32 -3.91
N PHE A 72 -17.99 -11.04 -4.11
CA PHE A 72 -17.21 -10.59 -5.27
C PHE A 72 -15.79 -11.18 -5.31
N LEU A 73 -15.20 -11.45 -4.14
CA LEU A 73 -13.90 -12.13 -4.05
C LEU A 73 -13.96 -13.53 -4.69
N PHE A 74 -15.00 -14.32 -4.38
CA PHE A 74 -15.16 -15.66 -4.95
C PHE A 74 -15.68 -15.66 -6.38
N THR A 75 -16.61 -14.76 -6.72
CA THR A 75 -17.25 -14.77 -8.04
C THR A 75 -16.45 -14.05 -9.12
N CYS A 76 -15.64 -13.06 -8.76
CA CYS A 76 -14.91 -12.21 -9.71
C CYS A 76 -13.40 -12.27 -9.50
N SER A 77 -12.88 -11.98 -8.30
CA SER A 77 -11.45 -11.82 -8.08
C SER A 77 -10.64 -13.10 -8.24
N ILE A 78 -11.06 -14.22 -7.63
CA ILE A 78 -10.36 -15.50 -7.77
C ILE A 78 -10.37 -15.99 -9.23
N PRO A 79 -11.51 -16.00 -9.94
CA PRO A 79 -11.54 -16.35 -11.36
C PRO A 79 -10.64 -15.47 -12.23
N LEU A 80 -10.65 -14.15 -12.01
CA LEU A 80 -9.81 -13.21 -12.78
C LEU A 80 -8.31 -13.45 -12.52
N PHE A 81 -7.91 -13.67 -11.27
CA PHE A 81 -6.52 -13.98 -10.91
C PHE A 81 -6.02 -15.28 -11.55
N LEU A 82 -6.86 -16.32 -11.56
CA LEU A 82 -6.54 -17.59 -12.22
C LEU A 82 -6.46 -17.42 -13.74
N LEU A 83 -7.39 -16.64 -14.32
CA LEU A 83 -7.40 -16.35 -15.75
C LEU A 83 -6.12 -15.62 -16.17
N GLU A 84 -5.70 -14.60 -15.43
CA GLU A 84 -4.46 -13.86 -15.71
C GLU A 84 -3.21 -14.74 -15.64
N THR A 85 -3.17 -15.68 -14.69
CA THR A 85 -2.01 -16.58 -14.52
C THR A 85 -1.89 -17.61 -15.64
N ILE A 86 -3.02 -18.09 -16.18
CA ILE A 86 -3.05 -19.17 -17.18
C ILE A 86 -3.04 -18.59 -18.61
N THR A 87 -3.64 -17.41 -18.80
CA THR A 87 -3.92 -16.88 -20.14
C THR A 87 -2.76 -16.05 -20.66
N CYS A 88 -2.01 -16.61 -21.60
CA CYS A 88 -1.17 -15.80 -22.48
C CYS A 88 -2.08 -15.20 -23.56
N TRP A 89 -2.41 -13.91 -23.45
CA TRP A 89 -3.34 -13.19 -24.34
C TRP A 89 -2.99 -13.31 -25.83
N ARG A 90 -1.70 -13.50 -26.13
CA ARG A 90 -1.16 -13.76 -27.46
C ARG A 90 -1.73 -15.02 -28.14
N ASN A 91 -2.14 -16.03 -27.35
CA ASN A 91 -2.64 -17.31 -27.88
C ASN A 91 -4.16 -17.36 -28.01
N VAL A 92 -4.90 -16.44 -27.37
CA VAL A 92 -6.37 -16.43 -27.40
C VAL A 92 -6.89 -15.57 -28.54
N CYS A 93 -6.40 -14.32 -28.66
CA CYS A 93 -6.79 -13.39 -29.71
C CYS A 93 -5.69 -12.33 -29.91
N PRO A 94 -5.06 -12.23 -31.09
CA PRO A 94 -4.00 -11.25 -31.35
C PRO A 94 -4.48 -9.78 -31.27
N LEU A 95 -5.80 -9.54 -31.30
CA LEU A 95 -6.40 -8.22 -31.11
C LEU A 95 -6.21 -7.66 -29.69
N PHE A 96 -6.04 -8.51 -28.67
CA PHE A 96 -5.85 -8.10 -27.27
C PHE A 96 -4.37 -7.95 -26.86
N GLU A 97 -3.43 -7.95 -27.82
CA GLU A 97 -2.00 -7.71 -27.54
C GLU A 97 -1.76 -6.33 -26.87
N GLY A 98 -2.65 -5.35 -27.10
CA GLY A 98 -2.61 -4.03 -26.46
C GLY A 98 -2.91 -4.01 -24.96
N MET A 99 -3.56 -5.06 -24.41
CA MET A 99 -3.95 -5.09 -23.00
C MET A 99 -2.73 -5.23 -22.07
N ASP A 100 -1.74 -6.02 -22.47
CA ASP A 100 -0.50 -6.18 -21.71
C ASP A 100 0.27 -4.86 -21.63
N TYR A 101 0.31 -4.08 -22.71
CA TYR A 101 0.91 -2.73 -22.70
C TYR A 101 0.13 -1.76 -21.80
N GLY A 102 -1.20 -1.84 -21.79
CA GLY A 102 -2.04 -1.06 -20.88
C GLY A 102 -1.72 -1.34 -19.41
N SER A 103 -1.59 -2.63 -19.03
CA SER A 103 -1.21 -3.03 -17.67
C SER A 103 0.15 -2.46 -17.27
N GLN A 104 1.13 -2.48 -18.18
CA GLN A 104 2.47 -1.96 -17.93
C GLN A 104 2.47 -0.44 -17.68
N VAL A 105 1.64 0.31 -18.40
CA VAL A 105 1.47 1.76 -18.19
C VAL A 105 0.85 2.04 -16.81
N VAL A 106 -0.17 1.28 -16.41
CA VAL A 106 -0.79 1.41 -15.08
C VAL A 106 0.23 1.12 -13.96
N VAL A 107 1.06 0.08 -14.12
CA VAL A 107 2.13 -0.24 -13.17
C VAL A 107 3.16 0.89 -13.08
N LEU A 108 3.53 1.51 -14.21
CA LEU A 108 4.45 2.65 -14.22
C LEU A 108 3.88 3.85 -13.44
N TYR A 109 2.63 4.25 -13.71
CA TYR A 109 1.99 5.34 -12.98
C TYR A 109 1.85 5.04 -11.48
N SER A 110 1.48 3.81 -11.14
CA SER A 110 1.40 3.36 -9.75
C SER A 110 2.76 3.44 -9.06
N SER A 111 3.84 3.04 -9.74
CA SER A 111 5.20 3.07 -9.20
C SER A 111 5.65 4.50 -8.86
N ILE A 112 5.32 5.48 -9.71
CA ILE A 112 5.61 6.90 -9.46
C ILE A 112 4.85 7.42 -8.23
N TYR A 113 3.60 7.00 -8.05
CA TYR A 113 2.81 7.41 -6.88
C TYR A 113 3.31 6.76 -5.59
N TYR A 114 3.56 5.45 -5.59
CA TYR A 114 3.96 4.72 -4.39
C TYR A 114 5.35 5.10 -3.89
N ILE A 115 6.29 5.49 -4.76
CA ILE A 115 7.61 5.95 -4.32
C ILE A 115 7.55 7.29 -3.56
N ILE A 116 6.55 8.14 -3.85
CA ILE A 116 6.30 9.38 -3.09
C ILE A 116 5.80 9.04 -1.68
N ILE A 117 4.88 8.07 -1.56
CA ILE A 117 4.42 7.61 -0.25
C ILE A 117 5.56 7.02 0.57
N LEU A 118 6.45 6.25 -0.06
CA LEU A 118 7.63 5.70 0.61
C LEU A 118 8.56 6.82 1.12
N ALA A 119 8.72 7.90 0.36
CA ALA A 119 9.47 9.07 0.79
C ALA A 119 8.85 9.75 2.03
N TRP A 120 7.52 9.88 2.08
CA TRP A 120 6.82 10.36 3.27
C TRP A 120 7.06 9.43 4.47
N ALA A 121 6.99 8.12 4.27
CA ALA A 121 7.24 7.16 5.35
C ALA A 121 8.67 7.29 5.92
N PHE A 122 9.69 7.43 5.06
CA PHE A 122 11.06 7.69 5.52
C PHE A 122 11.20 9.01 6.26
N LEU A 123 10.54 10.08 5.80
CA LEU A 123 10.55 11.36 6.48
C LEU A 123 9.98 11.24 7.91
N TYR A 124 8.82 10.59 8.06
CA TYR A 124 8.21 10.33 9.37
C TYR A 124 9.08 9.42 10.24
N LEU A 125 9.73 8.42 9.65
CA LEU A 125 10.68 7.56 10.36
C LEU A 125 11.86 8.38 10.91
N PHE A 126 12.47 9.27 10.13
CA PHE A 126 13.56 10.11 10.61
C PHE A 126 13.11 11.07 11.71
N PHE A 127 11.92 11.67 11.58
CA PHE A 127 11.38 12.52 12.64
C PHE A 127 11.06 11.76 13.93
N SER A 128 10.75 10.46 13.86
CA SER A 128 10.46 9.62 15.03
C SER A 128 11.66 9.39 15.94
N PHE A 129 12.90 9.64 15.47
CA PHE A 129 14.10 9.51 16.31
C PHE A 129 14.33 10.71 17.24
N ASN A 130 13.52 11.77 17.14
CA ASN A 130 13.58 12.90 18.07
C ASN A 130 12.95 12.53 19.41
N SER A 131 13.45 13.13 20.50
CA SER A 131 12.96 12.87 21.86
C SER A 131 11.51 13.28 22.07
N GLU A 132 11.08 14.36 21.42
CA GLU A 132 9.68 14.77 21.35
C GLU A 132 9.21 14.68 19.90
N LEU A 133 8.06 14.03 19.69
CA LEU A 133 7.51 13.89 18.33
C LEU A 133 6.99 15.25 17.85
N PRO A 134 7.34 15.71 16.64
CA PRO A 134 6.99 17.06 16.17
C PRO A 134 5.49 17.25 15.93
N TRP A 135 4.72 16.16 15.79
CA TRP A 135 3.26 16.18 15.66
C TRP A 135 2.51 15.95 16.99
N ALA A 136 3.22 15.82 18.12
CA ALA A 136 2.60 15.62 19.43
C ALA A 136 2.19 16.93 20.12
N SER A 137 2.83 18.05 19.80
CA SER A 137 2.60 19.35 20.44
C SER A 137 2.33 20.45 19.41
N CYS A 138 1.67 21.53 19.85
CA CYS A 138 1.45 22.73 19.03
C CYS A 138 2.60 23.76 19.16
N ARG A 139 3.72 23.38 19.80
CA ARG A 139 4.81 24.30 20.16
C ARG A 139 5.92 24.37 19.10
N ASN A 140 5.54 24.42 17.82
CA ASN A 140 6.50 24.48 16.73
C ASN A 140 6.33 25.74 15.87
N SER A 141 7.36 26.07 15.10
CA SER A 141 7.39 27.28 14.25
C SER A 141 6.36 27.28 13.12
N TRP A 142 5.85 26.12 12.72
CA TRP A 142 4.84 25.97 11.67
C TRP A 142 3.40 25.96 12.18
N ASN A 143 3.19 25.95 13.49
CA ASN A 143 1.85 25.87 14.07
C ASN A 143 1.14 27.23 14.08
N THR A 144 -0.19 27.21 13.96
CA THR A 144 -1.02 28.42 14.10
C THR A 144 -1.63 28.56 15.47
N GLU A 145 -2.18 29.75 15.76
CA GLU A 145 -2.97 30.01 16.97
C GLU A 145 -4.23 29.13 17.09
N ASN A 146 -4.68 28.52 15.99
CA ASN A 146 -5.82 27.61 15.97
C ASN A 146 -5.48 26.15 16.35
N CYS A 147 -4.19 25.84 16.56
CA CYS A 147 -3.73 24.50 16.91
C CYS A 147 -4.14 24.15 18.35
N VAL A 148 -4.76 22.98 18.54
CA VAL A 148 -5.22 22.51 19.85
C VAL A 148 -4.70 21.10 20.17
N GLU A 149 -4.09 20.94 21.34
CA GLU A 149 -3.72 19.65 21.92
C GLU A 149 -4.93 18.98 22.60
N PHE A 150 -5.54 17.99 21.94
CA PHE A 150 -6.76 17.33 22.41
C PHE A 150 -6.55 16.43 23.66
N ASP A 151 -5.36 15.89 23.84
CA ASP A 151 -5.03 14.91 24.91
C ASP A 151 -4.94 15.55 26.31
N ARG A 152 -4.57 16.83 26.39
CA ARG A 152 -4.36 17.54 27.67
C ARG A 152 -5.58 18.31 28.18
N ARG A 153 -6.68 18.37 27.42
CA ARG A 153 -7.76 19.35 27.64
C ARG A 153 -9.02 18.76 28.29
N SER A 154 -8.90 17.71 29.10
CA SER A 154 -10.02 17.18 29.91
C SER A 154 -10.56 18.21 30.93
N ASN A 155 -9.76 19.22 31.27
CA ASN A 155 -10.08 20.20 32.34
C ASN A 155 -10.62 21.56 31.86
N TYR A 156 -10.87 21.77 30.56
CA TYR A 156 -11.37 23.07 30.04
C TYR A 156 -12.53 22.91 29.06
N LEU A 157 -13.60 22.23 29.47
CA LEU A 157 -14.87 22.13 28.74
C LEU A 157 -15.71 23.42 28.75
N ASN A 158 -15.12 24.57 29.13
CA ASN A 158 -15.80 25.88 29.14
C ASN A 158 -15.35 26.83 28.01
N LEU A 159 -14.44 26.41 27.13
CA LEU A 159 -14.09 27.20 25.95
C LEU A 159 -14.86 26.66 24.75
N SER A 160 -15.72 27.49 24.16
CA SER A 160 -16.33 27.24 22.86
C SER A 160 -15.24 26.83 21.87
N LEU A 161 -15.21 25.55 21.52
CA LEU A 161 -14.26 25.03 20.54
C LEU A 161 -14.47 25.86 19.27
N SER A 162 -13.46 26.65 18.88
CA SER A 162 -13.52 27.40 17.64
C SER A 162 -13.81 26.40 16.52
N LYS A 163 -14.80 26.70 15.67
CA LYS A 163 -15.16 25.83 14.53
C LYS A 163 -13.97 25.57 13.59
N ASN A 164 -12.91 26.37 13.71
CA ASN A 164 -11.69 26.29 12.91
C ASN A 164 -10.50 25.68 13.67
N ALA A 165 -10.72 25.01 14.81
CA ALA A 165 -9.64 24.35 15.56
C ALA A 165 -8.98 23.23 14.74
N THR A 166 -7.65 23.20 14.72
CA THR A 166 -6.83 22.25 13.98
C THR A 166 -6.01 21.39 14.95
N SER A 167 -5.73 20.13 14.58
CA SER A 167 -4.87 19.25 15.37
C SER A 167 -3.39 19.46 15.01
N PRO A 168 -2.46 19.27 15.96
CA PRO A 168 -1.02 19.39 15.69
C PRO A 168 -0.55 18.43 14.60
N VAL A 169 -1.15 17.23 14.51
CA VAL A 169 -0.89 16.23 13.47
C VAL A 169 -1.27 16.76 12.08
N ARG A 170 -2.43 17.39 11.95
CA ARG A 170 -2.91 17.93 10.68
C ARG A 170 -2.06 19.13 10.24
N GLU A 171 -1.72 20.03 11.16
CA GLU A 171 -0.85 21.16 10.82
C GLU A 171 0.57 20.74 10.46
N PHE A 172 1.11 19.72 11.14
CA PHE A 172 2.41 19.14 10.78
C PHE A 172 2.38 18.62 9.34
N TRP A 173 1.34 17.87 8.96
CA TRP A 173 1.19 17.36 7.59
C TRP A 173 1.02 18.47 6.55
N GLU A 174 0.06 19.38 6.76
CA GLU A 174 -0.29 20.40 5.77
C GLU A 174 0.77 21.50 5.64
N ARG A 175 1.36 21.97 6.74
CA ARG A 175 2.24 23.15 6.76
C ARG A 175 3.72 22.79 6.76
N ARG A 176 4.12 21.73 7.46
CA ARG A 176 5.54 21.36 7.57
C ARG A 176 5.97 20.34 6.52
N VAL A 177 5.23 19.25 6.37
CA VAL A 177 5.59 18.16 5.44
C VAL A 177 5.27 18.53 3.99
N LEU A 178 4.02 18.92 3.72
CA LEU A 178 3.58 19.25 2.36
C LEU A 178 3.79 20.72 2.00
N ASN A 179 3.68 21.64 2.98
CA ASN A 179 3.64 23.09 2.75
C ASN A 179 2.64 23.47 1.66
N VAL A 180 1.38 23.09 1.88
CA VAL A 180 0.29 23.28 0.92
C VAL A 180 0.04 24.77 0.71
N THR A 181 0.09 25.21 -0.56
CA THR A 181 -0.27 26.56 -1.00
C THR A 181 -1.78 26.69 -1.24
N GLY A 182 -2.29 27.93 -1.29
CA GLY A 182 -3.72 28.19 -1.44
C GLY A 182 -4.32 27.81 -2.81
N SER A 183 -3.49 27.50 -3.81
CA SER A 183 -3.93 27.18 -5.17
C SER A 183 -3.08 26.05 -5.78
N VAL A 184 -3.69 25.26 -6.68
CA VAL A 184 -2.99 24.17 -7.41
C VAL A 184 -1.99 24.73 -8.43
N HIS A 185 -2.15 25.99 -8.85
CA HIS A 185 -1.30 26.62 -9.87
C HIS A 185 -0.02 27.21 -9.28
N ASP A 186 -0.04 27.54 -7.98
CA ASP A 186 1.13 28.03 -7.26
C ASP A 186 1.89 26.84 -6.66
N LEU A 187 2.75 26.22 -7.47
CA LEU A 187 3.72 25.24 -7.00
C LEU A 187 4.76 25.99 -6.17
N GLY A 188 4.64 25.91 -4.84
CA GLY A 188 5.52 26.57 -3.88
C GLY A 188 6.99 26.13 -3.95
N SER A 189 7.74 26.33 -2.86
CA SER A 189 9.14 25.91 -2.80
C SER A 189 9.29 24.38 -2.66
N ILE A 190 10.38 23.85 -3.21
CA ILE A 190 10.75 22.44 -3.06
C ILE A 190 11.22 22.20 -1.63
N GLN A 191 10.56 21.27 -0.92
CA GLN A 191 10.99 20.82 0.41
C GLN A 191 12.19 19.88 0.28
N TRP A 192 13.39 20.38 0.58
CA TRP A 192 14.64 19.64 0.41
C TRP A 192 14.71 18.34 1.22
N GLU A 193 14.15 18.34 2.44
CA GLU A 193 14.09 17.13 3.29
C GLU A 193 13.29 16.01 2.60
N LEU A 194 12.16 16.37 1.97
CA LEU A 194 11.34 15.43 1.22
C LEU A 194 12.04 14.97 -0.07
N ALA A 195 12.71 15.88 -0.78
CA ALA A 195 13.50 15.55 -1.97
C ALA A 195 14.64 14.57 -1.64
N LEU A 196 15.31 14.74 -0.50
CA LEU A 196 16.35 13.80 -0.03
C LEU A 196 15.76 12.43 0.34
N CYS A 197 14.61 12.39 1.01
CA CYS A 197 13.92 11.12 1.32
C CYS A 197 13.44 10.41 0.04
N LEU A 198 13.02 11.17 -0.97
CA LEU A 198 12.64 10.65 -2.29
C LEU A 198 13.87 10.06 -3.01
N LEU A 199 15.00 10.77 -3.02
CA LEU A 199 16.25 10.28 -3.58
C LEU A 199 16.70 8.99 -2.88
N LEU A 200 16.63 8.95 -1.55
CA LEU A 200 16.93 7.76 -0.76
C LEU A 200 16.03 6.57 -1.14
N SER A 201 14.73 6.81 -1.30
CA SER A 201 13.76 5.80 -1.73
C SER A 201 14.14 5.21 -3.10
N TRP A 202 14.50 6.07 -4.06
CA TRP A 202 14.98 5.64 -5.38
C TRP A 202 16.26 4.82 -5.31
N ILE A 203 17.23 5.24 -4.50
CA ILE A 203 18.50 4.52 -4.32
C ILE A 203 18.23 3.12 -3.74
N ILE A 204 17.40 3.01 -2.70
CA ILE A 204 17.04 1.73 -2.07
C ILE A 204 16.32 0.83 -3.07
N CYS A 205 15.27 1.33 -3.74
CA CYS A 205 14.53 0.57 -4.75
C CYS A 205 15.44 0.12 -5.91
N TYR A 206 16.35 0.99 -6.36
CA TYR A 206 17.34 0.64 -7.36
C TYR A 206 18.22 -0.51 -6.89
N PHE A 207 18.78 -0.47 -5.67
CA PHE A 207 19.58 -1.59 -5.15
C PHE A 207 18.79 -2.88 -4.95
N CYS A 208 17.49 -2.80 -4.63
CA CYS A 208 16.60 -3.97 -4.58
C CYS A 208 16.42 -4.63 -5.95
N VAL A 209 16.45 -3.86 -7.04
CA VAL A 209 16.18 -4.35 -8.41
C VAL A 209 17.46 -4.61 -9.23
N TRP A 210 18.53 -3.82 -9.04
CA TRP A 210 19.68 -3.66 -9.94
C TRP A 210 20.33 -4.99 -10.37
N LYS A 211 20.39 -6.01 -9.51
CA LYS A 211 21.08 -7.27 -9.87
C LYS A 211 20.24 -8.43 -10.39
N GLY A 212 18.91 -8.30 -10.49
CA GLY A 212 18.04 -9.30 -11.12
C GLY A 212 18.16 -10.74 -10.56
N VAL A 213 17.32 -11.64 -11.10
CA VAL A 213 17.03 -12.98 -10.57
C VAL A 213 18.08 -14.07 -10.90
N LYS A 214 19.24 -13.71 -11.47
CA LYS A 214 20.17 -14.69 -12.10
C LYS A 214 21.53 -14.86 -11.40
N SER A 215 21.75 -14.27 -10.23
CA SER A 215 23.02 -14.44 -9.51
C SER A 215 22.84 -15.34 -8.29
N THR A 216 23.26 -16.61 -8.42
CA THR A 216 23.08 -17.72 -7.48
C THR A 216 23.60 -17.47 -6.06
N GLY A 217 24.48 -16.48 -5.86
CA GLY A 217 24.96 -16.05 -4.53
C GLY A 217 24.17 -14.91 -3.88
N LYS A 218 23.28 -14.23 -4.62
CA LYS A 218 22.46 -13.08 -4.19
C LYS A 218 20.99 -13.43 -3.96
N ASP A 219 20.57 -14.64 -4.32
CA ASP A 219 19.25 -15.18 -4.00
C ASP A 219 18.94 -15.06 -2.51
N PHE A 220 19.94 -15.21 -1.63
CA PHE A 220 19.74 -15.06 -0.19
C PHE A 220 19.38 -13.61 0.23
N PHE A 221 20.04 -12.59 -0.35
CA PHE A 221 19.75 -11.20 0.00
C PHE A 221 18.39 -10.75 -0.53
N MET A 222 18.06 -11.08 -1.79
CA MET A 222 16.74 -10.75 -2.35
C MET A 222 15.63 -11.54 -1.65
N LEU A 223 15.85 -12.82 -1.35
CA LEU A 223 14.91 -13.63 -0.57
C LEU A 223 14.73 -13.07 0.84
N TYR A 224 15.80 -12.61 1.49
CA TYR A 224 15.73 -11.96 2.80
C TYR A 224 14.92 -10.66 2.74
N VAL A 225 15.15 -9.81 1.73
CA VAL A 225 14.38 -8.57 1.54
C VAL A 225 12.90 -8.89 1.31
N VAL A 226 12.57 -9.81 0.42
CA VAL A 226 11.17 -10.20 0.15
C VAL A 226 10.53 -10.83 1.38
N TYR A 227 11.23 -11.73 2.06
CA TYR A 227 10.73 -12.37 3.27
C TYR A 227 10.50 -11.35 4.39
N PHE A 228 11.46 -10.45 4.62
CA PHE A 228 11.32 -9.38 5.60
C PHE A 228 10.18 -8.43 5.24
N MET A 229 10.10 -7.96 3.99
CA MET A 229 9.03 -7.04 3.55
C MET A 229 7.65 -7.69 3.56
N ALA A 230 7.54 -9.00 3.31
CA ALA A 230 6.26 -9.71 3.37
C ALA A 230 5.84 -10.01 4.82
N THR A 231 6.78 -10.31 5.72
CA THR A 231 6.47 -10.70 7.11
C THR A 231 6.36 -9.51 8.06
N PHE A 232 7.16 -8.47 7.86
CA PHE A 232 7.23 -7.30 8.74
C PHE A 232 5.88 -6.60 8.95
N PRO A 233 5.06 -6.36 7.90
CA PRO A 233 3.73 -5.77 8.08
C PRO A 233 2.81 -6.59 8.99
N TYR A 234 2.85 -7.93 8.92
CA TYR A 234 2.04 -8.77 9.80
C TYR A 234 2.47 -8.68 11.26
N VAL A 235 3.79 -8.71 11.50
CA VAL A 235 4.33 -8.56 12.85
C VAL A 235 3.96 -7.19 13.41
N MET A 236 4.11 -6.13 12.62
CA MET A 236 3.74 -4.77 13.02
C MET A 236 2.24 -4.66 13.33
N LEU A 237 1.37 -5.19 12.47
CA LEU A 237 -0.08 -5.19 12.71
C LEU A 237 -0.46 -5.98 13.96
N ALA A 238 0.18 -7.12 14.20
CA ALA A 238 -0.05 -7.91 15.43
C ALA A 238 0.36 -7.13 16.68
N VAL A 239 1.51 -6.45 16.67
CA VAL A 239 1.96 -5.59 17.77
C VAL A 239 1.00 -4.43 17.99
N LEU A 240 0.56 -3.75 16.92
CA LEU A 240 -0.41 -2.66 17.01
C LEU A 240 -1.77 -3.15 17.53
N LEU A 241 -2.21 -4.35 17.16
CA LEU A 241 -3.44 -4.95 17.67
C LEU A 241 -3.33 -5.24 19.17
N VAL A 242 -2.26 -5.92 19.60
CA VAL A 242 -2.03 -6.24 21.02
C VAL A 242 -1.90 -4.99 21.87
N ARG A 243 -1.29 -3.92 21.35
CA ARG A 243 -1.23 -2.60 22.03
C ARG A 243 -2.54 -1.84 21.95
N GLY A 244 -3.33 -2.03 20.89
CA GLY A 244 -4.60 -1.38 20.60
C GLY A 244 -5.74 -1.82 21.52
N LEU A 245 -5.86 -3.12 21.77
CA LEU A 245 -6.99 -3.71 22.52
C LEU A 245 -7.10 -3.24 23.99
N PRO A 246 -6.00 -3.04 24.74
CA PRO A 246 -6.07 -2.56 26.12
C PRO A 246 -6.37 -1.07 26.28
N LEU A 247 -6.35 -0.26 25.20
CA LEU A 247 -6.60 1.18 25.31
C LEU A 247 -8.05 1.47 25.71
N PRO A 248 -8.28 2.49 26.55
CA PRO A 248 -9.63 2.89 26.94
C PRO A 248 -10.44 3.31 25.70
N GLY A 249 -11.64 2.75 25.55
CA GLY A 249 -12.52 3.05 24.42
C GLY A 249 -12.26 2.20 23.15
N ALA A 250 -11.28 1.29 23.14
CA ALA A 250 -11.01 0.43 21.99
C ALA A 250 -12.25 -0.40 21.56
N LEU A 251 -12.99 -0.94 22.53
CA LEU A 251 -14.22 -1.70 22.27
C LEU A 251 -15.32 -0.88 21.59
N VAL A 252 -15.38 0.44 21.82
CA VAL A 252 -16.36 1.33 21.17
C VAL A 252 -16.05 1.43 19.68
N GLY A 253 -14.76 1.62 19.33
CA GLY A 253 -14.31 1.64 17.94
C GLY A 253 -14.58 0.33 17.21
N ILE A 254 -14.29 -0.81 17.83
CA ILE A 254 -14.55 -2.14 17.25
C ILE A 254 -16.05 -2.37 17.05
N LYS A 255 -16.86 -2.06 18.08
CA LYS A 255 -18.32 -2.20 17.98
C LYS A 255 -18.87 -1.32 16.86
N PHE A 256 -18.38 -0.09 16.72
CA PHE A 256 -18.81 0.81 15.66
C PHE A 256 -18.38 0.31 14.28
N TYR A 257 -17.15 -0.22 14.15
CA TYR A 257 -16.64 -0.77 12.89
C TYR A 257 -17.42 -2.00 12.42
N LEU A 258 -17.81 -2.88 13.35
CA LEU A 258 -18.53 -4.12 13.04
C LEU A 258 -20.06 -3.96 13.07
N TYR A 259 -20.60 -2.81 13.48
CA TYR A 259 -22.04 -2.61 13.56
C TYR A 259 -22.64 -2.67 12.14
N PRO A 260 -23.58 -3.58 11.87
CA PRO A 260 -24.12 -3.71 10.55
C PRO A 260 -25.25 -2.70 10.30
N ASP A 261 -25.06 -1.77 9.36
CA ASP A 261 -26.13 -0.88 8.88
C ASP A 261 -26.60 -1.33 7.48
N PRO A 262 -27.66 -2.15 7.38
CA PRO A 262 -28.09 -2.73 6.11
C PRO A 262 -28.69 -1.71 5.15
N SER A 263 -29.06 -0.51 5.62
CA SER A 263 -29.60 0.55 4.77
C SER A 263 -28.61 1.01 3.70
N ARG A 264 -27.31 0.84 3.96
CA ARG A 264 -26.22 1.25 3.05
C ARG A 264 -26.01 0.31 1.86
N LEU A 265 -26.49 -0.95 1.91
CA LEU A 265 -26.37 -1.89 0.78
C LEU A 265 -27.17 -1.47 -0.45
N ALA A 266 -28.23 -0.67 -0.25
CA ALA A 266 -29.11 -0.26 -1.35
C ALA A 266 -28.48 0.82 -2.23
N ASP A 267 -27.38 1.45 -1.80
CA ASP A 267 -26.69 2.48 -2.56
C ASP A 267 -25.78 1.84 -3.63
N PRO A 268 -25.98 2.13 -4.93
CA PRO A 268 -25.13 1.59 -5.99
C PRO A 268 -23.66 2.03 -5.86
N GLN A 269 -23.37 3.16 -5.21
CA GLN A 269 -21.99 3.63 -4.98
C GLN A 269 -21.21 2.64 -4.12
N VAL A 270 -21.90 1.95 -3.21
CA VAL A 270 -21.32 0.97 -2.31
C VAL A 270 -20.84 -0.26 -3.11
N CYS A 271 -21.54 -0.63 -4.19
CA CYS A 271 -21.14 -1.70 -5.11
C CYS A 271 -19.83 -1.39 -5.88
N ILE A 272 -19.68 -0.15 -6.33
CA ILE A 272 -18.47 0.32 -7.01
C ILE A 272 -17.29 0.33 -6.04
N ASP A 273 -17.51 0.82 -4.82
CA ASP A 273 -16.48 0.85 -3.78
C ASP A 273 -16.02 -0.58 -3.39
N PHE A 274 -16.90 -1.59 -3.41
CA PHE A 274 -16.51 -2.99 -3.21
C PHE A 274 -15.58 -3.50 -4.32
N THR A 275 -15.99 -3.29 -5.57
CA THR A 275 -15.26 -3.78 -6.74
C THR A 275 -13.87 -3.14 -6.82
N THR A 276 -13.78 -1.84 -6.53
CA THR A 276 -12.50 -1.11 -6.51
C THR A 276 -11.62 -1.41 -5.30
N SER A 277 -12.15 -2.08 -4.27
CA SER A 277 -11.36 -2.55 -3.12
C SER A 277 -10.72 -3.92 -3.35
N LEU A 278 -11.27 -4.68 -4.30
CA LEU A 278 -10.81 -6.01 -4.68
C LEU A 278 -9.79 -5.99 -5.84
N SER A 279 -9.68 -4.85 -6.54
CA SER A 279 -8.71 -4.57 -7.60
C SER A 279 -7.50 -3.82 -7.06
#